data_AF-A0A451FP96-F1
#
_entry.id   AF-A0A451FP96-F1
#
_cell.length_a   1.000
_cell.length_b   1.000
_cell.length_c   1.000
_cell.angle_alpha   90.00
_cell.angle_beta   90.00
_cell.angle_gamma   90.00
#
_symmetry.space_group_name_H-M   'P 1'
#
loop_
_entity.id
_entity.type
_entity.pdbx_description
1 polymer ?
#
loop_
_entity_poly.entity_id
_entity_poly.type
_entity_poly.pdbx_seq_one_letter_code
_entity_poly.pdbx_strand_id
1 'polypeptide(L)'
;ECHYPRLHNVSSQPLDPLWSPFSAVRVAGEFLYFNLTLMTDDWQNVRPSYKYFLGDMINIQVSVMQYYHVPLRVYVDSCIATLSPDTSSSPSYVFIVNHGCMLDARLTGSASKFMTRILDNILQFQLEAFRFK
;
A
#
# COMPACT_ATOMS: atom_id res chain seq x y z
N GLU A 1 -27.97 -42.66 39.19
CA GLU A 1 -28.08 -41.20 39.04
C GLU A 1 -27.79 -40.57 40.40
N CYS A 2 -26.78 -39.71 40.49
CA CYS A 2 -26.33 -39.13 41.76
C CYS A 2 -26.45 -37.61 41.68
N HIS A 3 -27.09 -37.02 42.69
CA HIS A 3 -27.33 -35.58 42.78
C HIS A 3 -26.56 -35.01 43.96
N TYR A 4 -25.81 -33.93 43.74
CA TYR A 4 -25.04 -33.25 44.77
C TYR A 4 -25.57 -31.83 44.99
N PRO A 5 -25.73 -31.38 46.25
CA PRO A 5 -26.22 -30.05 46.55
C PRO A 5 -25.14 -28.98 46.30
N ARG A 6 -25.54 -27.87 45.66
CA ARG A 6 -24.66 -26.71 45.44
C ARG A 6 -24.44 -25.98 46.75
N LEU A 7 -23.18 -25.78 47.12
CA LEU A 7 -22.82 -25.14 48.38
C LEU A 7 -22.91 -23.61 48.34
N HIS A 8 -22.81 -22.97 47.15
CA HIS A 8 -22.70 -21.51 47.01
C HIS A 8 -23.62 -20.94 45.92
N ASN A 9 -24.03 -19.68 46.12
CA ASN A 9 -24.88 -18.93 45.21
C ASN A 9 -24.07 -18.49 43.98
N VAL A 10 -24.23 -19.21 42.86
CA VAL A 10 -23.64 -18.85 41.56
C VAL A 10 -24.67 -18.04 40.79
N SER A 11 -24.47 -16.72 40.69
CA SER A 11 -25.20 -15.91 39.72
C SER A 11 -24.60 -16.17 38.33
N SER A 12 -25.45 -16.54 37.37
CA SER A 12 -25.09 -16.61 35.95
C SER A 12 -25.23 -15.24 35.28
N GLN A 13 -24.98 -14.17 36.01
CA GLN A 13 -25.08 -12.83 35.45
C GLN A 13 -23.92 -12.65 34.47
N PRO A 14 -24.17 -12.13 33.26
CA PRO A 14 -23.11 -11.75 32.36
C PRO A 14 -22.16 -10.80 33.09
N LEU A 15 -20.86 -11.11 33.08
CA LEU A 15 -19.86 -10.11 33.44
C LEU A 15 -19.92 -9.05 32.34
N ASP A 16 -20.44 -7.86 32.67
CA ASP A 16 -20.22 -6.70 31.80
C ASP A 16 -18.71 -6.45 31.77
N PRO A 17 -18.04 -6.61 30.61
CA PRO A 17 -16.61 -6.40 30.56
C PRO A 17 -16.35 -4.92 30.83
N LEU A 18 -15.71 -4.63 31.96
CA LEU A 18 -15.22 -3.27 32.28
C LEU A 18 -14.12 -2.81 31.32
N TRP A 19 -13.59 -3.72 30.50
CA TRP A 19 -12.53 -3.49 29.54
C TRP A 19 -12.96 -3.96 28.16
N SER A 20 -13.08 -3.01 27.23
CA SER A 20 -13.31 -3.34 25.82
C SER A 20 -11.97 -3.72 25.19
N PRO A 21 -11.79 -4.96 24.69
CA PRO A 21 -10.59 -5.30 23.95
C PRO A 21 -10.53 -4.45 22.67
N PHE A 22 -9.34 -3.97 22.30
CA PHE A 22 -9.13 -3.15 21.09
C PHE A 22 -9.74 -3.77 19.82
N SER A 23 -9.86 -5.10 19.78
CA SER A 23 -10.48 -5.86 18.69
C SER A 23 -12.00 -5.71 18.60
N ALA A 24 -12.72 -5.38 19.68
CA ALA A 24 -14.18 -5.32 19.69
C ALA A 24 -14.76 -3.98 19.19
N VAL A 25 -13.98 -2.90 19.19
CA VAL A 25 -14.47 -1.54 18.84
C VAL A 25 -14.19 -1.16 17.38
N ARG A 26 -13.40 -1.93 16.61
CA ARG A 26 -12.82 -1.43 15.35
C ARG A 26 -12.95 -2.30 14.10
N VAL A 27 -13.87 -3.24 14.07
CA VAL A 27 -14.09 -4.02 12.84
C VAL A 27 -14.97 -3.26 11.81
N ALA A 28 -15.59 -2.14 12.20
CA ALA A 28 -16.65 -1.51 11.40
C ALA A 28 -16.26 -0.25 10.58
N GLY A 29 -14.97 0.09 10.39
CA GLY A 29 -14.63 1.30 9.62
C GLY A 29 -13.16 1.55 9.27
N GLU A 30 -12.33 0.51 9.17
CA GLU A 30 -10.90 0.71 8.95
C GLU A 30 -10.51 0.57 7.46
N PHE A 31 -10.66 1.66 6.69
CA PHE A 31 -10.14 1.74 5.32
C PHE A 31 -8.63 2.08 5.35
N LEU A 32 -7.81 1.29 4.64
CA LEU A 32 -6.42 1.64 4.38
C LEU A 32 -6.36 2.69 3.27
N TYR A 33 -5.80 3.86 3.58
CA TYR A 33 -5.65 4.93 2.60
C TYR A 33 -4.27 4.84 1.96
N PHE A 34 -4.24 4.40 0.70
CA PHE A 34 -3.04 4.38 -0.13
C PHE A 34 -2.91 5.69 -0.90
N ASN A 35 -1.68 6.18 -1.01
CA ASN A 35 -1.36 7.35 -1.81
C ASN A 35 -0.17 7.05 -2.72
N LEU A 36 -0.24 7.52 -3.96
CA LEU A 36 0.82 7.43 -4.96
C LEU A 36 1.16 8.85 -5.42
N THR A 37 2.40 9.27 -5.14
CA THR A 37 2.86 10.64 -5.38
C THR A 37 4.11 10.66 -6.24
N LEU A 38 4.17 11.63 -7.15
CA LEU A 38 5.40 11.94 -7.89
C LEU A 38 6.30 12.81 -7.02
N MET A 39 7.56 12.43 -6.89
CA MET A 39 8.53 13.08 -6.01
C MET A 39 9.59 13.84 -6.81
N THR A 40 10.22 14.83 -6.17
CA THR A 40 11.46 15.45 -6.65
C THR A 40 12.64 14.46 -6.60
N ASP A 41 13.73 14.77 -7.30
CA ASP A 41 14.90 13.88 -7.43
C ASP A 41 15.62 13.62 -6.09
N ASP A 42 15.45 14.52 -5.13
CA ASP A 42 15.94 14.40 -3.76
C ASP A 42 14.96 13.69 -2.80
N TRP A 43 13.78 13.27 -3.28
CA TRP A 43 12.72 12.62 -2.51
C TRP A 43 12.13 13.44 -1.35
N GLN A 44 12.41 14.74 -1.29
CA GLN A 44 11.97 15.58 -0.17
C GLN A 44 10.56 16.12 -0.36
N ASN A 45 10.17 16.41 -1.60
CA ASN A 45 8.93 17.12 -1.91
C ASN A 45 8.14 16.43 -3.02
N VAL A 46 6.84 16.70 -3.04
CA VAL A 46 5.99 16.34 -4.19
C VAL A 46 6.40 17.20 -5.38
N ARG A 47 6.57 16.56 -6.54
CA ARG A 47 6.98 17.26 -7.76
C ARG A 47 5.87 18.21 -8.22
N PRO A 48 6.18 19.49 -8.49
CA PRO A 48 5.17 20.48 -8.89
C PRO A 48 4.76 20.38 -10.37
N SER A 49 5.56 19.69 -11.20
CA SER A 49 5.35 19.58 -12.65
C SER A 49 5.18 18.13 -13.08
N TYR A 50 4.18 17.90 -13.92
CA TYR A 50 3.90 16.61 -14.57
C TYR A 50 4.59 16.46 -15.93
N LYS A 51 5.46 17.41 -16.31
CA LYS A 51 6.21 17.35 -17.58
C LYS A 51 7.52 16.59 -17.38
N TYR A 52 7.80 15.64 -18.26
CA TYR A 52 9.03 14.86 -18.29
C TYR A 52 9.58 14.86 -19.71
N PHE A 53 10.90 14.83 -19.82
CA PHE A 53 11.62 14.59 -21.06
C PHE A 53 12.06 13.13 -21.13
N LEU A 54 12.28 12.62 -22.35
CA LEU A 54 12.81 11.28 -22.51
C LEU A 54 14.22 11.20 -21.91
N GLY A 55 14.46 10.18 -21.10
CA GLY A 55 15.68 10.02 -20.29
C GLY A 55 15.58 10.58 -18.87
N ASP A 56 14.52 11.32 -18.53
CA ASP A 56 14.25 11.69 -17.14
C ASP A 56 13.87 10.45 -16.31
N MET A 57 14.19 10.47 -15.02
CA MET A 57 13.68 9.48 -14.07
C MET A 57 12.41 10.00 -13.39
N ILE A 58 11.33 9.23 -13.47
CA ILE A 58 10.08 9.49 -12.77
C ILE A 58 10.19 8.85 -11.38
N ASN A 59 10.30 9.69 -10.35
CA ASN A 59 10.35 9.24 -8.95
C ASN A 59 8.93 9.07 -8.42
N ILE A 60 8.57 7.82 -8.07
CA ILE A 60 7.23 7.46 -7.61
C ILE A 60 7.33 6.95 -6.18
N GLN A 61 6.54 7.54 -5.29
CA GLN A 61 6.42 7.13 -3.91
C GLN A 61 5.00 6.62 -3.65
N VAL A 62 4.92 5.43 -3.06
CA VAL A 62 3.70 4.81 -2.58
C VAL A 62 3.74 4.80 -1.06
N SER A 63 2.66 5.24 -0.43
CA SER A 63 2.53 5.24 1.03
C SER A 63 1.17 4.73 1.46
N VAL A 64 1.11 4.13 2.65
CA VAL A 64 -0.15 3.78 3.32
C VAL A 64 -0.26 4.56 4.63
N MET A 65 -1.40 5.22 4.82
CA MET A 65 -1.71 5.90 6.08
C MET A 65 -2.16 4.87 7.11
N GLN A 66 -1.32 4.65 8.11
CA GLN A 66 -1.54 3.60 9.11
C GLN A 66 -2.54 4.02 10.20
N TYR A 67 -2.75 5.31 10.43
CA TYR A 67 -3.61 5.85 11.49
C TYR A 67 -3.47 5.08 12.82
N TYR A 68 -4.44 4.23 13.13
CA TYR A 68 -4.48 3.48 14.37
C TYR A 68 -4.36 1.96 14.17
N HIS A 69 -3.89 1.52 13.00
CA HIS A 69 -3.59 0.15 12.69
C HIS A 69 -2.24 -0.29 13.29
N VAL A 70 -2.05 -1.61 13.34
CA VAL A 70 -0.73 -2.23 13.57
C VAL A 70 0.27 -1.75 12.50
N PRO A 71 1.59 -1.80 12.76
CA PRO A 71 2.58 -1.47 11.75
C PRO A 71 2.38 -2.27 10.45
N LEU A 72 2.27 -1.56 9.31
CA LEU A 72 2.05 -2.12 7.98
C LEU A 72 3.24 -1.91 7.06
N ARG A 73 3.47 -2.88 6.17
CA ARG A 73 4.42 -2.77 5.07
C ARG A 73 3.69 -2.70 3.74
N VAL A 74 3.98 -1.68 2.93
CA VAL A 74 3.34 -1.47 1.63
C VAL A 74 4.12 -2.15 0.51
N TYR A 75 3.45 -2.85 -0.39
CA TYR A 75 4.02 -3.44 -1.60
C TYR A 75 3.21 -2.99 -2.82
N VAL A 76 3.84 -3.03 -4.00
CA VAL A 76 3.18 -2.78 -5.28
C VAL A 76 3.13 -4.09 -6.04
N ASP A 77 1.93 -4.52 -6.39
CA ASP A 77 1.69 -5.77 -7.08
C ASP A 77 1.91 -5.64 -8.59
N SER A 78 1.26 -4.63 -9.18
CA SER A 78 1.32 -4.32 -10.60
C SER A 78 1.20 -2.82 -10.86
N CYS A 79 1.80 -2.35 -11.95
CA CYS A 79 1.64 -0.99 -12.45
C CYS A 79 1.58 -0.99 -13.97
N ILE A 80 0.57 -0.29 -14.48
CA ILE A 80 0.27 -0.17 -15.90
C ILE A 80 0.13 1.31 -16.22
N ALA A 81 0.86 1.78 -17.22
CA ALA A 81 0.67 3.09 -17.79
C ALA A 81 -0.30 3.02 -18.97
N THR A 82 -1.16 4.01 -19.08
CA THR A 82 -2.22 4.14 -20.09
C THR A 82 -2.38 5.61 -20.49
N LEU A 83 -3.04 5.88 -21.62
CA LEU A 83 -3.33 7.28 -22.03
C LEU A 83 -4.48 7.92 -21.25
N SER A 84 -5.32 7.11 -20.61
CA SER A 84 -6.42 7.55 -19.76
C SER A 84 -6.39 6.78 -18.43
N PRO A 85 -7.13 7.23 -17.40
CA PRO A 85 -7.23 6.51 -16.13
C PRO A 85 -7.85 5.11 -16.23
N ASP A 86 -8.40 4.74 -17.39
CA ASP A 86 -8.94 3.40 -17.63
C ASP A 86 -7.80 2.41 -17.89
N THR A 87 -7.68 1.43 -16.99
CA THR A 87 -6.64 0.38 -17.04
C THR A 87 -6.81 -0.58 -18.21
N SER A 88 -8.01 -0.65 -18.80
CA SER A 88 -8.31 -1.48 -19.98
C SER A 88 -8.09 -0.74 -21.31
N SER A 89 -7.72 0.54 -21.26
CA SER A 89 -7.51 1.34 -22.45
C SER A 89 -6.25 0.91 -23.22
N SER A 90 -6.28 1.13 -24.53
CA SER A 90 -5.14 0.92 -25.43
C SER A 90 -4.67 2.27 -25.97
N PRO A 91 -3.35 2.53 -26.04
CA PRO A 91 -2.25 1.64 -25.66
C PRO A 91 -2.03 1.54 -24.14
N SER A 92 -1.53 0.39 -23.69
CA SER A 92 -1.12 0.15 -22.31
C SER A 92 0.31 -0.39 -22.24
N TYR A 93 1.03 -0.03 -21.17
CA TYR A 93 2.41 -0.45 -20.93
C TYR A 93 2.57 -0.93 -19.49
N VAL A 94 2.86 -2.22 -19.31
CA VAL A 94 3.05 -2.82 -17.99
C VAL A 94 4.53 -2.75 -17.61
N PHE A 95 4.86 -2.03 -16.54
CA PHE A 95 6.24 -1.85 -16.08
C PHE A 95 6.54 -2.52 -14.73
N ILE A 96 5.49 -2.86 -13.96
CA ILE A 96 5.58 -3.74 -12.78
C ILE A 96 4.51 -4.82 -12.90
N VAL A 97 4.87 -6.08 -12.69
CA VAL A 97 3.98 -7.25 -12.80
C VAL A 97 4.42 -8.36 -11.86
N ASN A 98 3.65 -9.45 -11.72
CA ASN A 98 4.03 -10.65 -10.97
C ASN A 98 4.48 -10.33 -9.54
N HIS A 99 3.61 -9.68 -8.76
CA HIS A 99 3.87 -9.37 -7.35
C HIS A 99 5.11 -8.50 -7.12
N GLY A 100 5.28 -7.47 -7.94
CA GLY A 100 6.34 -6.47 -7.77
C GLY A 100 7.61 -6.70 -8.59
N CYS A 101 7.59 -7.55 -9.62
CA CYS A 101 8.71 -7.65 -10.56
C CYS A 101 8.77 -6.40 -11.46
N MET A 102 9.88 -5.67 -11.41
CA MET A 102 10.14 -4.52 -12.29
C MET A 102 10.49 -4.99 -13.70
N LEU A 103 9.48 -5.03 -14.57
CA LEU A 103 9.59 -5.58 -15.92
C LEU A 103 10.28 -4.61 -16.88
N ASP A 104 10.10 -3.30 -16.69
CA ASP A 104 10.66 -2.26 -17.56
C ASP A 104 12.18 -2.39 -17.68
N ALA A 105 12.90 -2.41 -16.57
CA ALA A 105 14.36 -2.59 -16.53
C ALA A 105 14.84 -3.85 -17.25
N ARG A 106 14.05 -4.92 -17.22
CA ARG A 106 14.38 -6.18 -17.89
C ARG A 106 14.17 -6.12 -19.40
N LEU A 107 13.11 -5.48 -19.86
CA LEU A 107 12.74 -5.45 -21.28
C LEU A 107 13.52 -4.39 -22.07
N THR A 108 13.71 -3.21 -21.49
CA THR A 108 14.33 -2.07 -22.16
C THR A 108 15.81 -1.88 -21.78
N GLY A 109 16.25 -2.47 -20.68
CA GLY A 109 17.56 -2.19 -20.10
C GLY A 109 17.63 -0.81 -19.43
N SER A 110 16.47 -0.23 -19.09
CA SER A 110 16.37 1.07 -18.42
C SER A 110 17.00 1.08 -17.03
N ALA A 111 17.19 2.29 -16.50
CA ALA A 111 17.64 2.51 -15.13
C ALA A 111 16.50 2.36 -14.08
N SER A 112 15.32 1.91 -14.49
CA SER A 112 14.16 1.74 -13.61
C SER A 112 14.46 0.74 -12.49
N LYS A 113 14.14 1.11 -11.25
CA LYS A 113 14.44 0.26 -10.08
C LYS A 113 13.59 0.62 -8.86
N PHE A 114 13.46 -0.33 -7.95
CA PHE A 114 13.02 -0.03 -6.59
C PHE A 114 14.17 0.60 -5.78
N MET A 115 13.82 1.55 -4.93
CA MET A 115 14.75 2.16 -3.98
C MET A 115 14.79 1.35 -2.68
N THR A 116 15.92 1.45 -1.98
CA THR A 116 16.04 0.89 -0.63
C THR A 116 15.02 1.54 0.30
N ARG A 117 14.29 0.74 1.05
CA ARG A 117 13.26 1.24 1.96
C ARG A 117 13.88 1.93 3.18
N ILE A 118 13.33 3.09 3.52
CA ILE A 118 13.63 3.81 4.75
C ILE A 118 12.56 3.52 5.81
N LEU A 119 11.28 3.46 5.41
CA LEU A 119 10.13 3.15 6.27
C LEU A 119 9.29 2.04 5.64
N ASP A 120 8.72 1.14 6.46
CA ASP A 120 7.97 -0.02 5.96
C ASP A 120 6.67 0.37 5.23
N ASN A 121 6.00 1.42 5.70
CA ASN A 121 4.77 1.93 5.10
C ASN A 121 5.00 2.83 3.89
N ILE A 122 6.24 2.96 3.42
CA ILE A 122 6.63 3.72 2.24
C ILE A 122 7.41 2.81 1.28
N LEU A 123 7.07 2.86 0.00
CA LEU A 123 7.82 2.23 -1.08
C LEU A 123 8.13 3.27 -2.14
N GLN A 124 9.40 3.37 -2.52
CA GLN A 124 9.87 4.29 -3.54
C GLN A 124 10.45 3.50 -4.71
N PHE A 125 10.17 3.93 -5.92
CA PHE A 125 10.75 3.36 -7.13
C PHE A 125 10.87 4.42 -8.23
N GLN A 126 11.78 4.17 -9.15
CA GLN A 126 12.07 5.04 -10.28
C GLN A 126 11.68 4.33 -11.57
N LEU A 127 11.08 5.08 -12.48
CA LEU A 127 10.71 4.64 -13.82
C LEU A 127 11.32 5.61 -14.84
N GLU A 128 12.11 5.12 -15.78
CA GLU A 128 12.62 5.95 -16.87
C GLU A 128 11.47 6.47 -17.74
N ALA A 129 11.46 7.76 -18.03
CA ALA A 129 10.40 8.40 -18.78
C ALA A 129 10.34 7.87 -20.22
N PHE A 130 9.15 7.47 -20.63
CA PHE A 130 8.86 6.97 -21.96
C PHE A 130 7.63 7.67 -22.54
N ARG A 131 7.36 7.42 -23.82
CA ARG A 131 6.13 7.85 -24.49
C ARG A 131 5.51 6.71 -25.27
N PHE A 132 4.19 6.73 -25.40
CA PHE A 132 3.52 5.89 -26.38
C PHE A 132 3.88 6.37 -27.81
N LYS A 133 3.94 5.42 -28.73
CA LYS A 133 4.20 5.71 -30.15
C LYS A 133 2.99 6.33 -30.81
#